data_AF-A0A0C9UQQ0-F1
#
_entry.id   AF-A0A0C9UQQ0-F1
#
_cell.length_a   1.000
_cell.length_b   1.000
_cell.length_c   1.000
_cell.angle_alpha   90.00
_cell.angle_beta   90.00
_cell.angle_gamma   90.00
#
_symmetry.space_group_name_H-M   'P 1'
#
loop_
_entity.id
_entity.type
_entity.pdbx_description
1 polymer ?
#
loop_
_entity_poly.entity_id
_entity_poly.type
_entity_poly.pdbx_seq_one_letter_code
_entity_poly.pdbx_strand_id
1 'polypeptide(L)'
;MSQSTQADPRDPSAEVPLSLPKAWRKEAPDGLAAISMFLSGAVMVMRNRYFAWPALLVAVASYVSAKPMRQKDGGSGFSGIVFAFAAMFSAYLPFLFLPNVAPSQVPLPQ
;
A
#
# COMPACT_ATOMS: atom_id res chain seq x y z
N MET A 1 32.06 -49.29 -22.50
CA MET A 1 32.16 -47.82 -22.34
C MET A 1 30.73 -47.31 -22.29
N SER A 2 30.21 -47.02 -21.09
CA SER A 2 30.09 -45.64 -20.57
C SER A 2 28.92 -44.92 -21.28
N GLN A 3 27.76 -44.69 -20.68
CA GLN A 3 27.57 -43.91 -19.45
C GLN A 3 26.36 -44.36 -18.62
N SER A 4 26.41 -43.96 -17.35
CA SER A 4 25.50 -44.18 -16.24
C SER A 4 24.01 -44.03 -16.55
N THR A 5 23.21 -44.75 -15.76
CA THR A 5 21.79 -44.63 -15.43
C THR A 5 21.41 -43.24 -14.89
N GLN A 6 21.84 -42.20 -15.58
CA GLN A 6 21.67 -40.81 -15.23
C GLN A 6 20.66 -40.28 -16.23
N ALA A 7 19.45 -40.03 -15.74
CA ALA A 7 18.28 -39.63 -16.52
C ALA A 7 18.68 -38.70 -17.69
N ASP A 8 18.53 -39.21 -18.91
CA ASP A 8 18.87 -38.45 -20.11
C ASP A 8 17.91 -37.26 -20.20
N PRO A 9 18.40 -36.01 -20.11
CA PRO A 9 17.54 -34.83 -20.16
C PRO A 9 16.91 -34.60 -21.55
N ARG A 10 17.25 -35.42 -22.55
CA ARG A 10 16.71 -35.39 -23.91
C ARG A 10 15.74 -36.53 -24.20
N ASP A 11 15.26 -37.23 -23.16
CA ASP A 11 14.31 -38.33 -23.30
C ASP A 11 12.97 -37.84 -23.88
N PRO A 12 12.58 -38.27 -25.11
CA PRO A 12 11.34 -37.86 -25.74
C PRO A 12 10.09 -38.39 -25.04
N SER A 13 10.25 -39.39 -24.15
CA SER A 13 9.13 -39.91 -23.35
C SER A 13 8.76 -39.00 -22.17
N ALA A 14 9.61 -38.02 -21.83
CA ALA A 14 9.38 -37.02 -20.80
C ALA A 14 8.78 -35.70 -21.35
N GLU A 15 8.45 -35.65 -22.64
CA GLU A 15 7.83 -34.48 -23.25
C GLU A 15 6.37 -34.33 -22.80
N VAL A 16 6.05 -33.20 -22.16
CA VAL A 16 4.68 -32.85 -21.78
C VAL A 16 4.23 -31.69 -22.68
N PRO A 17 3.01 -31.74 -23.26
CA PRO A 17 2.50 -30.63 -24.06
C PRO A 17 2.46 -29.35 -23.21
N LEU A 18 2.98 -28.26 -23.77
CA LEU A 18 2.98 -26.96 -23.12
C LEU A 18 1.53 -26.50 -22.88
N SER A 19 1.03 -26.66 -21.66
CA SER A 19 -0.25 -26.09 -21.25
C SER A 19 -0.03 -24.67 -20.73
N LEU A 20 -0.47 -23.67 -21.48
CA LEU A 20 -0.53 -22.32 -20.96
C LEU A 20 -1.56 -22.27 -19.82
N PRO A 21 -1.33 -21.48 -18.76
CA PRO A 21 -2.31 -21.31 -17.70
C PRO A 21 -3.63 -20.81 -18.29
N LYS A 22 -4.74 -21.43 -17.89
CA LYS A 22 -6.10 -21.19 -18.41
C LYS A 22 -6.54 -19.72 -18.35
N ALA A 23 -5.91 -18.93 -17.48
CA ALA A 23 -6.00 -17.49 -17.50
C ALA A 23 -4.68 -16.89 -17.03
N TRP A 24 -4.19 -15.89 -17.77
CA TRP A 24 -3.32 -14.89 -17.22
C TRP A 24 -4.13 -14.14 -16.14
N ARG A 25 -3.63 -14.08 -14.90
CA ARG A 25 -4.28 -13.27 -13.87
C ARG A 25 -4.36 -11.84 -14.39
N LYS A 26 -5.56 -11.40 -14.76
CA LYS A 26 -5.82 -9.99 -15.02
C LYS A 26 -5.52 -9.25 -13.71
N GLU A 27 -4.69 -8.22 -13.82
CA GLU A 27 -4.43 -7.23 -12.77
C GLU A 27 -5.79 -6.83 -12.16
N ALA A 28 -6.05 -7.24 -10.93
CA ALA A 28 -7.20 -6.71 -10.21
C ALA A 28 -6.82 -5.31 -9.74
N PRO A 29 -7.65 -4.27 -9.95
CA PRO A 29 -7.36 -2.96 -9.39
C PRO A 29 -7.19 -3.10 -7.87
N ASP A 30 -6.06 -2.61 -7.35
CA ASP A 30 -5.76 -2.65 -5.92
C ASP A 30 -6.64 -1.63 -5.20
N GLY A 31 -7.87 -2.03 -4.90
CA GLY A 31 -8.86 -1.19 -4.23
C GLY A 31 -8.38 -0.74 -2.85
N LEU A 32 -7.56 -1.54 -2.17
CA LEU A 32 -7.03 -1.20 -0.85
C LEU A 32 -5.94 -0.12 -0.94
N ALA A 33 -5.07 -0.18 -1.96
CA ALA A 33 -4.12 0.92 -2.21
C ALA A 33 -4.82 2.21 -2.68
N ALA A 34 -5.88 2.11 -3.47
CA ALA A 34 -6.67 3.28 -3.87
C ALA A 34 -7.35 3.93 -2.65
N ILE A 35 -7.93 3.13 -1.75
CA ILE A 35 -8.55 3.62 -0.52
C ILE A 35 -7.50 4.25 0.40
N SER A 36 -6.30 3.66 0.53
CA SER A 36 -5.25 4.23 1.38
C SER A 36 -4.76 5.58 0.86
N MET A 37 -4.54 5.71 -0.45
CA MET A 37 -4.19 6.98 -1.08
C MET A 37 -5.29 8.04 -0.90
N PHE A 38 -6.54 7.65 -1.12
CA PHE A 38 -7.68 8.55 -0.93
C PHE A 38 -7.80 9.04 0.52
N LEU A 39 -7.70 8.11 1.48
CA LEU A 39 -7.80 8.42 2.90
C LEU A 39 -6.64 9.31 3.36
N SER A 40 -5.44 9.07 2.83
CA SER A 40 -4.27 9.94 3.06
C SER A 40 -4.47 11.36 2.49
N GLY A 41 -5.07 11.48 1.30
CA GLY A 41 -5.48 12.78 0.75
C GLY A 41 -6.55 13.47 1.61
N ALA A 42 -7.54 12.73 2.08
CA ALA A 42 -8.58 13.24 2.95
C ALA A 42 -8.04 13.76 4.29
N VAL A 43 -7.06 13.08 4.89
CA VAL A 43 -6.36 13.55 6.11
C VAL A 43 -5.67 14.89 5.86
N MET A 44 -5.02 15.04 4.71
CA MET A 44 -4.30 16.27 4.36
C MET A 44 -5.25 17.46 4.13
N VAL A 45 -6.39 17.23 3.47
CA VAL A 45 -7.40 18.27 3.21
C VAL A 45 -8.17 18.64 4.48
N MET A 46 -8.61 17.63 5.25
CA MET A 46 -9.43 17.85 6.43
C MET A 46 -8.61 18.31 7.64
N ARG A 47 -7.28 18.09 7.63
CA ARG A 47 -6.36 18.38 8.74
C ARG A 47 -6.84 17.77 10.07
N ASN A 48 -7.56 16.65 10.00
CA ASN A 48 -8.15 15.99 11.15
C ASN A 48 -7.26 14.84 11.63
N ARG A 49 -6.74 14.97 12.85
CA ARG A 49 -5.82 14.03 13.49
C ARG A 49 -6.41 12.62 13.67
N TYR A 50 -7.71 12.51 13.91
CA TYR A 50 -8.34 11.22 14.19
C TYR A 50 -8.35 10.28 12.97
N PHE A 51 -8.28 10.81 11.75
CA PHE A 51 -8.25 10.01 10.53
C PHE A 51 -6.83 9.58 10.11
N ALA A 52 -5.78 10.15 10.70
CA ALA A 52 -4.40 9.82 10.35
C ALA A 52 -4.04 8.37 10.71
N TRP A 53 -4.50 7.89 11.87
CA TRP A 53 -4.25 6.52 12.34
C TRP A 53 -4.93 5.45 11.47
N PRO A 54 -6.23 5.56 11.14
CA PRO A 54 -6.87 4.67 10.16
C PRO A 54 -6.19 4.69 8.79
N ALA A 55 -5.78 5.86 8.30
CA ALA A 55 -5.09 5.99 7.01
C ALA A 55 -3.78 5.20 6.97
N LEU A 56 -2.98 5.31 8.04
CA LEU A 56 -1.73 4.57 8.15
C LEU A 56 -1.95 3.05 8.27
N LEU A 57 -2.89 2.63 9.11
CA LEU A 57 -3.21 1.21 9.29
C LEU A 57 -3.70 0.57 7.99
N VAL A 58 -4.55 1.26 7.24
CA VAL A 58 -5.02 0.80 5.94
C VAL A 58 -3.87 0.76 4.94
N ALA A 59 -2.99 1.76 4.90
CA ALA A 59 -1.82 1.75 4.02
C ALA A 59 -0.86 0.58 4.31
N VAL A 60 -0.61 0.28 5.58
CA VAL A 60 0.21 -0.87 6.00
C VAL A 60 -0.49 -2.20 5.68
N ALA A 61 -1.80 -2.29 5.93
CA ALA A 61 -2.59 -3.47 5.59
C ALA A 61 -2.59 -3.74 4.08
N SER A 62 -2.68 -2.69 3.24
CA SER A 62 -2.55 -2.79 1.79
C SER A 62 -1.17 -3.30 1.38
N TYR A 63 -0.11 -2.78 2.02
CA TYR A 63 1.27 -3.22 1.73
C TYR A 63 1.52 -4.69 2.10
N VAL A 64 1.02 -5.14 3.25
CA VAL A 64 1.17 -6.54 3.69
C VAL A 64 0.28 -7.47 2.86
N SER A 65 -0.89 -7.00 2.42
CA SER A 65 -1.81 -7.77 1.57
C SER A 65 -1.36 -7.84 0.11
N ALA A 66 -0.45 -6.96 -0.31
CA ALA A 66 0.15 -6.98 -1.63
C ALA A 66 1.05 -8.21 -1.79
N LYS A 67 0.53 -9.26 -2.46
CA LYS A 67 1.34 -10.43 -2.81
C LYS A 67 2.46 -10.00 -3.78
N PRO A 68 3.72 -10.46 -3.60
CA PRO A 68 4.91 -9.94 -4.31
C PRO A 68 5.02 -10.35 -5.79
N MET A 69 3.91 -10.58 -6.48
CA MET A 69 3.88 -11.24 -7.79
C MET A 69 3.81 -10.28 -8.99
N ARG A 70 4.31 -9.04 -8.89
CA ARG A 70 4.74 -8.15 -10.02
C ARG A 70 5.11 -6.75 -9.52
N GLN A 71 6.32 -6.57 -8.98
CA GLN A 71 6.89 -5.22 -8.79
C GLN A 71 7.23 -4.52 -10.13
N LYS A 72 7.15 -5.23 -11.27
CA LYS A 72 7.50 -4.73 -12.60
C LYS A 72 6.36 -3.98 -13.31
N ASP A 73 5.13 -4.07 -12.85
CA ASP A 73 3.95 -3.53 -13.56
C ASP A 73 3.29 -2.32 -12.86
N GLY A 74 3.97 -1.68 -11.91
CA GLY A 74 3.52 -0.39 -11.36
C GLY A 74 2.56 -0.47 -10.16
N GLY A 75 2.56 -1.58 -9.42
CA GLY A 75 1.87 -1.65 -8.13
C GLY A 75 2.41 -0.61 -7.16
N SER A 76 1.51 0.19 -6.56
CA SER A 76 1.79 1.16 -5.50
C SER A 76 2.26 0.42 -4.24
N GLY A 77 3.51 -0.03 -4.26
CA GLY A 77 4.12 -0.74 -3.14
C GLY A 77 4.44 0.21 -1.99
N PHE A 78 5.69 0.67 -1.94
CA PHE A 78 6.17 1.48 -0.82
C PHE A 78 5.68 2.93 -0.82
N SER A 79 5.32 3.47 -1.99
CA SER A 79 4.88 4.87 -2.16
C SER A 79 3.63 5.19 -1.34
N GLY A 80 2.67 4.26 -1.25
CA GLY A 80 1.45 4.44 -0.44
C GLY A 80 1.73 4.60 1.06
N ILE A 81 2.70 3.85 1.60
CA ILE A 81 3.11 3.97 3.00
C ILE A 81 3.79 5.32 3.25
N VAL A 82 4.72 5.71 2.38
CA VAL A 82 5.43 7.01 2.50
C VAL A 82 4.43 8.16 2.49
N PHE A 83 3.44 8.09 1.60
CA PHE A 83 2.41 9.12 1.50
C PHE A 83 1.53 9.18 2.76
N ALA A 84 1.11 8.03 3.30
CA ALA A 84 0.36 7.95 4.56
C ALA A 84 1.17 8.49 5.76
N PHE A 85 2.47 8.20 5.81
CA PHE A 85 3.37 8.74 6.83
C PHE A 85 3.51 10.26 6.74
N ALA A 86 3.68 10.79 5.52
CA ALA A 86 3.77 12.23 5.28
C ALA A 86 2.46 12.94 5.65
N ALA A 87 1.31 12.34 5.33
CA ALA A 87 0.01 12.86 5.73
C ALA A 87 -0.18 12.86 7.25
N MET A 88 0.28 11.81 7.93
CA MET A 88 0.29 11.77 9.39
C MET A 88 1.17 12.90 9.96
N PHE A 89 2.41 13.04 9.50
CA PHE A 89 3.29 14.12 9.97
C PHE A 89 2.70 15.52 9.73
N SER A 90 2.12 15.75 8.56
CA SER A 90 1.43 16.99 8.20
C SER A 90 0.24 17.31 9.13
N ALA A 91 -0.51 16.30 9.57
CA ALA A 91 -1.62 16.47 10.50
C ALA A 91 -1.16 16.81 11.93
N TYR A 92 0.04 16.40 12.34
CA TYR A 92 0.61 16.70 13.67
C TYR A 92 1.42 18.01 13.71
N LEU A 93 1.90 18.50 12.56
CA LEU A 93 2.57 19.78 12.41
C LEU A 93 1.83 20.97 13.08
N PRO A 94 0.53 21.23 12.83
CA PRO A 94 -0.15 22.37 13.44
C PRO A 94 -0.23 22.27 14.97
N PHE A 95 -0.25 21.08 15.54
CA PHE A 95 -0.26 20.90 17.00
C PHE A 95 1.08 21.26 17.65
N LEU A 96 2.20 21.06 16.95
CA LEU A 96 3.54 21.37 17.47
C LEU A 96 3.89 22.86 17.36
N PHE A 97 3.38 23.55 16.34
CA PHE A 97 3.78 24.93 16.04
C PHE A 97 2.74 25.99 16.38
N LEU A 98 1.45 25.66 16.44
CA LEU A 98 0.45 26.64 16.88
C LEU A 98 0.27 26.57 18.40
N PRO A 99 0.42 27.69 19.13
CA PRO A 99 -0.03 27.76 20.51
C PRO A 99 -1.54 27.54 20.53
N ASN A 100 -2.01 26.74 21.48
CA ASN A 100 -3.42 26.52 21.74
C ASN A 100 -4.03 27.84 22.24
N VAL A 101 -4.44 28.71 21.31
CA VAL A 101 -5.20 29.91 21.62
C VAL A 101 -6.58 29.48 22.09
N ALA A 102 -6.72 29.36 23.41
CA ALA A 102 -8.01 29.21 24.06
C ALA A 102 -8.95 30.30 23.52
N PRO A 103 -10.21 29.98 23.17
CA PRO A 103 -11.14 30.98 22.68
C PRO A 103 -11.35 32.03 23.77
N SER A 104 -10.82 33.23 23.56
CA SER A 104 -11.06 34.41 24.39
C SER A 104 -12.52 34.84 24.26
N GLN A 105 -13.38 34.29 25.12
CA GLN A 105 -14.79 34.62 25.30
C GLN A 105 -14.95 34.89 26.82
N VAL A 106 -15.48 35.98 27.39
CA VAL A 106 -16.16 37.22 26.96
C VAL A 106 -15.97 38.22 28.14
N PRO A 107 -15.80 39.54 27.98
CA PRO A 107 -16.09 40.47 29.07
C PRO A 107 -17.61 40.63 29.21
N LEU A 108 -18.17 40.24 30.35
CA LEU A 108 -19.56 40.52 30.70
C LEU A 108 -19.79 42.04 30.71
N PRO A 109 -20.80 42.57 29.99
CA PRO A 109 -21.30 43.91 30.27
C PRO A 109 -21.96 43.93 31.67
N GLN A 110 -21.54 44.88 32.50
CA GLN A 110 -22.11 45.20 33.81
C GLN A 110 -23.42 45.97 33.67
#